data_AF-A0A0Q9U4M1-F1
#
_entry.id   AF-A0A0Q9U4M1-F1
#
_cell.length_a   1.000
_cell.length_b   1.000
_cell.length_c   1.000
_cell.angle_alpha   90.00
_cell.angle_beta   90.00
_cell.angle_gamma   90.00
#
_symmetry.space_group_name_H-M   'P 1'
#
loop_
_entity.id
_entity.type
_entity.pdbx_description
1 polymer ?
#
loop_
_entity_poly.entity_id
_entity_poly.type
_entity_poly.pdbx_seq_one_letter_code
_entity_poly.pdbx_strand_id
1 'polypeptide(L)'
;MSLPALQALVLTFAVEVPVLVAFARAAGWAGWGRALVGAVGVNVVTHPVLYAVSTGFGSPWQLAGAEVVVAVVETALLCWWWRVRGREDAVTLALAVIAANAASTALGLLVL
;
A
#
# COMPACT_ATOMS: atom_id res chain seq x y z
N MET A 1 -6.88 -6.26 17.44
CA MET A 1 -6.45 -6.83 16.15
C MET A 1 -6.24 -8.32 16.36
N SER A 2 -6.82 -9.17 15.50
CA SER A 2 -6.69 -10.63 15.62
C SER A 2 -5.31 -11.11 15.14
N LEU A 3 -4.91 -12.33 15.51
CA LEU A 3 -3.65 -12.93 15.05
C LEU A 3 -3.57 -13.03 13.51
N PRO A 4 -4.62 -13.48 12.78
CA PRO A 4 -4.60 -13.50 11.32
C PRO A 4 -4.43 -12.11 10.70
N ALA A 5 -5.11 -11.09 11.25
CA ALA A 5 -4.95 -9.72 10.79
C ALA A 5 -3.51 -9.21 11.00
N LEU A 6 -2.86 -9.61 12.10
CA LEU A 6 -1.47 -9.24 12.37
C LEU A 6 -0.51 -9.90 11.39
N GLN A 7 -0.74 -11.17 11.06
CA GLN A 7 0.04 -11.88 10.04
C GLN A 7 -0.12 -11.24 8.67
N ALA A 8 -1.35 -10.88 8.29
CA ALA A 8 -1.62 -10.14 7.05
C ALA A 8 -0.89 -8.80 7.01
N LEU A 9 -0.94 -8.04 8.10
CA LEU A 9 -0.24 -6.74 8.18
C LEU A 9 1.28 -6.89 8.03
N VAL A 10 1.88 -7.89 8.68
CA VAL A 10 3.33 -8.15 8.56
C VAL A 10 3.71 -8.55 7.14
N LEU A 11 2.91 -9.40 6.49
CA LEU A 11 3.13 -9.79 5.10
C LEU A 11 3.03 -8.57 4.17
N THR A 12 2.01 -7.75 4.37
CA THR A 12 1.80 -6.51 3.63
C THR A 12 3.00 -5.58 3.77
N PHE A 13 3.50 -5.33 4.98
CA PHE A 13 4.73 -4.54 5.16
C PHE A 13 5.94 -5.17 4.46
N ALA A 14 6.10 -6.50 4.54
CA ALA A 14 7.22 -7.21 3.94
C ALA A 14 7.22 -7.12 2.40
N VAL A 15 6.07 -6.96 1.78
CA VAL A 15 5.91 -6.88 0.32
C VAL A 15 5.90 -5.43 -0.16
N GLU A 16 5.05 -4.59 0.43
CA GLU A 16 4.80 -3.25 -0.10
C GLU A 16 5.93 -2.28 0.21
N VAL A 17 6.49 -2.30 1.42
CA VAL A 17 7.52 -1.34 1.83
C VAL A 17 8.75 -1.43 0.94
N PRO A 18 9.34 -2.61 0.65
CA PRO A 18 10.49 -2.70 -0.25
C PRO A 18 10.19 -2.19 -1.66
N VAL A 19 9.01 -2.53 -2.20
CA VAL A 19 8.59 -2.10 -3.55
C VAL A 19 8.48 -0.58 -3.60
N LEU A 20 7.72 0.00 -2.68
CA LEU A 20 7.46 1.42 -2.59
C LEU A 20 8.75 2.23 -2.35
N VAL A 21 9.63 1.75 -1.46
CA VAL A 21 10.94 2.38 -1.22
C VAL A 21 11.81 2.29 -2.47
N ALA A 22 11.86 1.15 -3.15
CA ALA A 22 12.66 0.99 -4.36
C ALA A 22 12.23 1.98 -5.46
N PHE A 23 10.92 2.13 -5.70
CA PHE A 23 10.40 3.10 -6.66
C PHE A 23 10.72 4.54 -6.26
N ALA A 24 10.48 4.91 -5.00
CA ALA A 24 10.78 6.26 -4.52
C ALA A 24 12.27 6.62 -4.62
N ARG A 25 13.15 5.63 -4.42
CA ARG A 25 14.60 5.79 -4.55
C ARG A 25 15.04 5.86 -6.01
N ALA A 26 14.53 4.96 -6.85
CA ALA A 26 14.87 4.89 -8.27
C ALA A 26 14.43 6.14 -9.04
N ALA A 27 13.25 6.67 -8.72
CA ALA A 27 12.71 7.87 -9.34
C ALA A 27 13.18 9.18 -8.70
N GLY A 28 13.99 9.11 -7.63
CA GLY A 28 14.55 10.30 -6.97
C GLY A 28 13.55 11.14 -6.18
N TRP A 29 12.33 10.65 -5.93
CA TRP A 29 11.27 11.40 -5.22
C TRP A 29 11.62 11.62 -3.74
N ALA A 30 12.32 10.68 -3.10
CA ALA A 30 12.66 10.76 -1.69
C ALA A 30 14.04 10.16 -1.36
N GLY A 31 14.70 10.71 -0.34
CA GLY A 31 15.84 10.05 0.32
C GLY A 31 15.39 8.85 1.15
N TRP A 32 16.33 7.96 1.52
CA TRP A 32 16.06 6.69 2.21
C TRP A 32 15.12 6.80 3.42
N GLY A 33 15.41 7.70 4.36
CA GLY A 33 14.57 7.86 5.56
C GLY A 33 13.15 8.30 5.23
N ARG A 34 12.99 9.26 4.31
CA ARG A 34 11.66 9.78 3.91
C ARG A 34 10.88 8.74 3.08
N ALA A 35 11.56 7.96 2.26
CA ALA A 35 10.98 6.84 1.52
C ALA A 35 10.44 5.79 2.50
N LEU A 36 11.27 5.33 3.43
CA LEU A 36 10.88 4.33 4.42
C LEU A 36 9.71 4.79 5.30
N VAL A 37 9.82 5.99 5.89
CA VAL A 37 8.76 6.55 6.75
C VAL A 37 7.46 6.75 5.97
N GLY A 38 7.55 7.16 4.71
CA GLY A 38 6.37 7.30 3.85
C GLY A 38 5.69 5.96 3.59
N ALA A 39 6.45 4.96 3.14
CA ALA A 39 5.93 3.63 2.81
C ALA A 39 5.33 2.93 4.04
N VAL A 40 6.05 2.94 5.17
CA VAL A 40 5.51 2.39 6.43
C VAL A 40 4.31 3.20 6.90
N GLY A 41 4.40 4.52 6.85
CA GLY A 41 3.34 5.41 7.35
C GLY A 41 2.01 5.21 6.63
N VAL A 42 2.02 5.11 5.30
CA VAL A 42 0.76 4.89 4.56
C VAL A 42 0.15 3.53 4.88
N ASN A 43 0.96 2.47 4.89
CA ASN A 43 0.50 1.12 5.24
C ASN A 43 -0.06 1.03 6.68
N VAL A 44 0.56 1.71 7.66
CA VAL A 44 0.04 1.80 9.04
C VAL A 44 -1.32 2.49 9.09
N VAL A 45 -1.57 3.46 8.21
CA VAL A 45 -2.81 4.24 8.21
C VAL A 45 -3.93 3.50 7.47
N THR A 46 -3.62 2.81 6.37
CA THR A 46 -4.61 2.22 5.47
C THR A 46 -5.00 0.79 5.86
N HIS A 47 -4.03 -0.09 6.09
CA HIS A 47 -4.28 -1.52 6.23
C HIS A 47 -5.03 -1.93 7.49
N PRO A 48 -4.78 -1.33 8.69
CA PRO A 48 -5.61 -1.64 9.86
C PRO A 48 -7.09 -1.31 9.66
N VAL A 49 -7.40 -0.25 8.90
CA VAL A 49 -8.77 0.13 8.55
C VAL A 49 -9.35 -0.87 7.54
N LEU A 50 -8.61 -1.20 6.49
CA LEU A 50 -9.02 -2.20 5.49
C LEU A 50 -9.37 -3.53 6.17
N TYR A 51 -8.51 -4.03 7.06
CA TYR A 51 -8.74 -5.30 7.75
C TYR A 51 -9.89 -5.27 8.75
N ALA A 52 -10.12 -4.13 9.41
CA ALA A 52 -11.27 -3.98 10.31
C ALA A 52 -12.59 -3.97 9.54
N VAL A 53 -12.61 -3.38 8.35
CA VAL A 53 -13.82 -3.31 7.51
C VAL A 53 -14.04 -4.62 6.74
N SER A 54 -12.96 -5.31 6.33
CA SER A 54 -13.06 -6.51 5.51
C SER A 54 -13.69 -7.71 6.21
N THR A 55 -13.75 -7.72 7.55
CA THR A 55 -14.49 -8.75 8.30
C THR A 55 -16.00 -8.78 7.98
N GLY A 56 -16.55 -7.68 7.46
CA GLY A 56 -17.95 -7.58 7.04
C GLY A 56 -18.19 -7.83 5.56
N PHE A 57 -17.15 -8.17 4.77
CA PHE A 57 -17.31 -8.39 3.34
C PHE A 57 -17.94 -9.77 3.07
N GLY A 58 -18.97 -9.78 2.23
CA GLY A 58 -19.64 -10.99 1.74
C GLY A 58 -19.35 -11.29 0.27
N SER A 59 -18.54 -10.47 -0.41
CA SER A 59 -18.25 -10.58 -1.84
C SER A 59 -16.82 -10.16 -2.16
N PRO A 60 -16.11 -10.86 -3.08
CA PRO A 60 -14.77 -10.48 -3.53
C PRO A 60 -14.75 -9.09 -4.19
N TRP A 61 -15.88 -8.62 -4.73
CA TRP A 61 -15.99 -7.29 -5.32
C TRP A 61 -15.90 -6.17 -4.27
N GLN A 62 -16.30 -6.43 -3.02
CA GLN A 62 -16.14 -5.47 -1.93
C GLN A 62 -14.66 -5.31 -1.57
N LEU A 63 -13.90 -6.42 -1.55
CA LEU A 63 -12.45 -6.38 -1.37
C LEU A 63 -11.79 -5.61 -2.51
N ALA A 64 -12.08 -5.96 -3.77
CA ALA A 64 -11.53 -5.25 -4.93
C ALA A 64 -11.84 -3.75 -4.91
N GLY A 65 -13.07 -3.37 -4.55
CA GLY A 65 -13.45 -1.95 -4.40
C GLY A 65 -12.66 -1.25 -3.28
N ALA A 66 -12.47 -1.92 -2.14
CA ALA A 66 -11.70 -1.39 -1.03
C ALA A 66 -10.21 -1.23 -1.38
N GLU A 67 -9.61 -2.19 -2.09
CA GLU A 67 -8.24 -2.12 -2.61
C GLU A 67 -8.04 -0.91 -3.53
N VAL A 68 -9.00 -0.63 -4.42
CA VAL A 68 -8.95 0.57 -5.28
C VAL A 68 -8.96 1.84 -4.44
N VAL A 69 -9.81 1.92 -3.41
CA VAL A 69 -9.88 3.08 -2.52
C VAL A 69 -8.56 3.24 -1.74
N VAL A 70 -8.01 2.15 -1.20
CA VAL A 70 -6.72 2.16 -0.50
C VAL A 70 -5.62 2.65 -1.44
N ALA A 71 -5.52 2.10 -2.65
CA ALA A 71 -4.51 2.50 -3.61
C ALA A 71 -4.59 3.99 -3.98
N VAL A 72 -5.80 4.55 -4.14
CA VAL A 72 -6.01 5.98 -4.37
C VAL A 72 -5.55 6.82 -3.17
N VAL A 73 -5.91 6.41 -1.95
CA VAL A 73 -5.53 7.11 -0.72
C VAL A 73 -4.01 7.07 -0.51
N GLU A 74 -3.39 5.90 -0.62
CA GLU A 74 -1.94 5.74 -0.48
C GLU A 74 -1.19 6.56 -1.53
N THR A 75 -1.64 6.52 -2.79
CA THR A 75 -1.06 7.34 -3.86
C THR A 75 -1.14 8.83 -3.51
N ALA A 76 -2.29 9.32 -3.05
CA ALA A 76 -2.45 10.73 -2.68
C ALA A 76 -1.53 11.12 -1.49
N LEU A 77 -1.47 10.29 -0.45
CA LEU A 77 -0.62 10.49 0.71
C LEU A 77 0.86 10.49 0.34
N LEU A 78 1.30 9.53 -0.51
CA LEU A 78 2.68 9.44 -0.97
C LEU A 78 3.05 10.54 -1.95
N CYS A 79 2.14 10.97 -2.84
CA CYS A 79 2.35 12.14 -3.70
C CYS A 79 2.65 13.37 -2.85
N TRP A 80 1.85 13.61 -1.82
CA TRP A 80 2.06 14.72 -0.89
C TRP A 80 3.34 14.55 -0.08
N TRP A 81 3.55 13.36 0.50
CA TRP A 81 4.66 13.09 1.41
C TRP A 81 6.01 13.03 0.69
N TRP A 82 6.11 12.40 -0.47
CA TRP A 82 7.35 12.35 -1.28
C TRP A 82 7.48 13.51 -2.24
N ARG A 83 6.55 14.47 -2.22
CA ARG A 83 6.57 15.68 -3.06
C ARG A 83 6.63 15.35 -4.56
N VAL A 84 5.89 14.34 -4.97
CA VAL A 84 5.72 14.02 -6.39
C VAL A 84 4.88 15.12 -7.04
N ARG A 85 5.41 15.76 -8.09
CA ARG A 85 4.76 16.94 -8.71
C ARG A 85 4.47 16.78 -10.20
N GLY A 86 5.11 15.82 -10.88
CA GLY A 86 4.82 15.50 -12.28
C GLY A 86 3.59 14.62 -12.40
N ARG A 87 2.75 14.87 -13.42
CA ARG A 87 1.62 13.97 -13.74
C ARG A 87 2.12 12.56 -14.05
N GLU A 88 3.19 12.46 -14.82
CA GLU A 88 3.80 11.18 -15.19
C GLU A 88 4.31 10.45 -13.96
N ASP A 89 5.04 11.14 -13.08
CA ASP A 89 5.52 10.57 -11.81
C ASP A 89 4.36 10.11 -10.91
N ALA A 90 3.27 10.89 -10.84
CA ALA A 90 2.10 10.53 -10.05
C ALA A 90 1.40 9.28 -10.61
N VAL A 91 1.35 9.12 -11.93
CA VAL A 91 0.84 7.90 -12.58
C VAL A 91 1.77 6.72 -12.30
N THR A 92 3.09 6.89 -12.41
CA THR A 92 4.06 5.84 -12.08
C THR A 92 3.94 5.41 -10.62
N LEU A 93 3.79 6.36 -9.69
CA LEU A 93 3.56 6.07 -8.28
C LEU A 93 2.24 5.30 -8.07
N ALA A 94 1.15 5.73 -8.72
CA ALA A 94 -0.13 5.03 -8.64
C ALA A 94 -0.02 3.57 -9.09
N LEU A 95 0.68 3.33 -10.21
CA LEU A 95 0.92 1.96 -10.70
C LEU A 95 1.78 1.14 -9.74
N ALA A 96 2.80 1.74 -9.13
CA ALA A 96 3.62 1.06 -8.13
C ALA A 96 2.81 0.68 -6.88
N VAL A 97 1.94 1.58 -6.40
CA VAL A 97 1.02 1.32 -5.27
C VAL A 97 0.04 0.21 -5.60
N ILE A 98 -0.60 0.25 -6.78
CA ILE A 98 -1.54 -0.78 -7.24
C ILE A 98 -0.83 -2.13 -7.33
N ALA A 99 0.37 -2.18 -7.93
CA ALA A 99 1.14 -3.42 -8.04
C ALA A 99 1.55 -3.97 -6.67
N ALA A 100 1.95 -3.11 -5.74
CA ALA A 100 2.33 -3.49 -4.38
C ALA A 100 1.13 -4.07 -3.61
N ASN A 101 -0.03 -3.39 -3.60
CA ASN A 101 -1.27 -3.85 -2.97
C ASN A 101 -1.78 -5.15 -3.60
N ALA A 102 -1.79 -5.23 -4.94
CA ALA A 102 -2.21 -6.45 -5.62
C ALA A 102 -1.29 -7.65 -5.28
N ALA A 103 0.02 -7.42 -5.19
CA ALA A 103 0.97 -8.46 -4.83
C ALA A 103 0.83 -8.90 -3.36
N SER A 104 0.69 -7.95 -2.43
CA SER A 104 0.52 -8.26 -1.00
C SER A 104 -0.80 -8.99 -0.74
N THR A 105 -1.89 -8.55 -1.37
CA THR A 105 -3.21 -9.20 -1.27
C THR A 105 -3.22 -10.57 -1.92
N ALA A 106 -2.64 -10.74 -3.11
CA ALA A 106 -2.51 -12.05 -3.74
C ALA A 106 -1.70 -13.02 -2.87
N LEU A 107 -0.56 -12.57 -2.31
CA LEU A 107 0.23 -13.39 -1.40
C LEU A 107 -0.55 -13.73 -0.14
N GLY A 108 -1.26 -12.76 0.46
CA GLY A 108 -2.10 -12.97 1.64
C GLY A 108 -3.15 -14.05 1.40
N LEU A 109 -3.86 -13.98 0.27
CA LEU A 109 -4.87 -14.98 -0.10
C LEU A 109 -4.29 -16.38 -0.38
N LEU A 110 -3.01 -16.48 -0.73
CA LEU A 110 -2.35 -17.76 -1.01
C LEU A 110 -1.78 -18.44 0.23
N VAL A 111 -1.34 -17.66 1.23
CA VAL A 111 -0.53 -18.19 2.35
C VAL A 111 -1.13 -17.97 3.74
N LEU A 112 -2.24 -17.24 3.86
CA LEU A 112 -2.96 -16.98 5.12
C LEU A 112 -4.41 -17.44 5.03
#